data_AF-A0A2N0ZV53-F1
#
_entry.id   AF-A0A2N0ZV53-F1
#
_cell.length_a   1.000
_cell.length_b   1.000
_cell.length_c   1.000
_cell.angle_alpha   90.00
_cell.angle_beta   90.00
_cell.angle_gamma   90.00
#
_symmetry.space_group_name_H-M   'P 1'
#
loop_
_entity.id
_entity.type
_entity.pdbx_description
1 polymer ?
#
loop_
_entity_poly.entity_id
_entity_poly.type
_entity_poly.pdbx_seq_one_letter_code
_entity_poly.pdbx_strand_id
1 'polypeptide(L)'
;MTIPFFKSDSNIIKPYALMDLDDTLFQTQRKIDAWDLPTAESESLVCATVNKQAEPLSFMSQRQATFFNWLLASTELIVVTARDRSEIKRVKLPFDSWQVLTHGAIILTANGELLSAWQQRMYEQLSPLQDKLNQLSQLFAGHSRNDNSQLVFTPHIDSFNNGSVNEELTIYLAIKHAQKDHQALAELAAHLPNLIRDFDQDFYVHVNANNLAILPHAVHKHHAVQFLLDHHLDSQRPSFGFGDSLADLPFLQLLDWYGMPNHGQLHDNLNS
;
A
#
# COMPACT_ATOMS: atom_id res chain seq x y z
N MET A 1 -27.34 -38.58 -6.60
CA MET A 1 -26.22 -37.96 -7.33
C MET A 1 -24.93 -38.45 -6.69
N THR A 2 -24.01 -39.03 -7.46
CA THR A 2 -22.69 -39.42 -6.97
C THR A 2 -21.75 -38.22 -7.05
N ILE A 3 -21.24 -37.76 -5.93
CA ILE A 3 -20.23 -36.70 -5.87
C ILE A 3 -18.92 -37.29 -6.40
N PRO A 4 -18.30 -36.73 -7.46
CA PRO A 4 -17.05 -37.24 -7.98
C PRO A 4 -15.91 -37.01 -6.96
N PHE A 5 -14.98 -37.98 -6.87
CA PHE A 5 -13.71 -37.78 -6.17
C PHE A 5 -12.79 -36.87 -6.99
N PHE A 6 -11.84 -36.21 -6.30
CA PHE A 6 -10.82 -35.39 -6.92
C PHE A 6 -10.07 -36.14 -8.03
N LYS A 7 -9.83 -35.46 -9.15
CA LYS A 7 -8.97 -35.90 -10.24
C LYS A 7 -8.03 -34.75 -10.56
N SER A 8 -6.74 -35.03 -10.65
CA SER A 8 -5.76 -34.04 -11.07
C SER A 8 -6.06 -33.58 -12.49
N ASP A 9 -6.04 -32.26 -12.71
CA ASP A 9 -6.10 -31.64 -14.03
C ASP A 9 -4.70 -31.14 -14.42
N SER A 10 -4.27 -31.41 -15.65
CA SER A 10 -3.03 -30.89 -16.21
C SER A 10 -3.15 -29.43 -16.63
N ASN A 11 -4.38 -28.93 -16.82
CA ASN A 11 -4.65 -27.52 -17.09
C ASN A 11 -4.70 -26.75 -15.78
N ILE A 12 -3.57 -26.15 -15.42
CA ILE A 12 -3.46 -25.37 -14.19
C ILE A 12 -4.05 -23.98 -14.44
N ILE A 13 -5.17 -23.70 -13.78
CA ILE A 13 -5.69 -22.34 -13.65
C ILE A 13 -4.87 -21.63 -12.56
N LYS A 14 -4.18 -20.55 -12.93
CA LYS A 14 -3.36 -19.80 -11.98
C LYS A 14 -4.27 -19.12 -10.93
N PRO A 15 -4.04 -19.31 -9.62
CA PRO A 15 -4.71 -18.53 -8.59
C PRO A 15 -4.27 -17.06 -8.64
N TYR A 16 -4.99 -16.19 -7.93
CA TYR A 16 -4.58 -14.82 -7.68
C TYR A 16 -3.71 -14.76 -6.43
N ALA A 17 -2.57 -14.06 -6.52
CA ALA A 17 -1.77 -13.69 -5.36
C ALA A 17 -1.81 -12.16 -5.19
N LEU A 18 -2.34 -11.66 -4.08
CA LEU A 18 -2.39 -10.24 -3.77
C LEU A 18 -1.30 -9.89 -2.76
N MET A 19 -0.35 -9.07 -3.16
CA MET A 19 0.93 -8.92 -2.49
C MET A 19 1.18 -7.47 -2.08
N ASP A 20 1.27 -7.22 -0.78
CA ASP A 20 1.94 -6.02 -0.28
C ASP A 20 3.47 -6.10 -0.52
N LEU A 21 4.15 -4.96 -0.55
CA LEU A 21 5.51 -4.85 -1.06
C LEU A 21 6.56 -4.65 0.03
N ASP A 22 6.59 -3.44 0.60
CA ASP A 22 7.57 -3.05 1.60
C ASP A 22 7.33 -3.86 2.86
N ASP A 23 8.39 -4.42 3.44
CA ASP A 23 8.39 -5.22 4.66
C ASP A 23 7.67 -6.58 4.55
N THR A 24 6.85 -6.77 3.52
CA THR A 24 6.28 -8.07 3.14
C THR A 24 7.23 -8.86 2.22
N LEU A 25 7.57 -8.29 1.07
CA LEU A 25 8.33 -8.94 0.00
C LEU A 25 9.81 -8.55 0.02
N PHE A 26 10.10 -7.28 0.33
CA PHE A 26 11.45 -6.72 0.40
C PHE A 26 11.51 -5.57 1.40
N GLN A 27 12.71 -5.21 1.86
CA GLN A 27 12.89 -4.21 2.91
C GLN A 27 14.24 -3.50 2.78
N THR A 28 14.40 -2.38 3.46
CA THR A 28 15.69 -1.67 3.52
C THR A 28 16.76 -2.50 4.24
N GLN A 29 18.04 -2.34 3.89
CA GLN A 29 19.16 -3.02 4.56
C GLN A 29 19.08 -2.93 6.10
N ARG A 30 18.81 -1.74 6.63
CA ARG A 30 18.67 -1.51 8.07
C ARG A 30 17.66 -2.45 8.74
N LYS A 31 16.57 -2.80 8.05
CA LYS A 31 15.55 -3.72 8.59
C LYS A 31 15.98 -5.18 8.45
N ILE A 32 16.69 -5.52 7.39
CA ILE A 32 17.32 -6.85 7.23
C ILE A 32 18.24 -7.13 8.40
N ASP A 33 19.12 -6.17 8.72
CA ASP A 33 20.07 -6.28 9.83
C ASP A 33 19.34 -6.35 11.19
N ALA A 34 18.27 -5.56 11.36
CA ALA A 34 17.51 -5.51 12.60
C ALA A 34 16.67 -6.77 12.87
N TRP A 35 16.17 -7.44 11.82
CA TRP A 35 15.38 -8.66 11.93
C TRP A 35 16.21 -9.94 11.84
N ASP A 36 17.53 -9.82 11.63
CA ASP A 36 18.44 -10.94 11.43
C ASP A 36 17.88 -11.95 10.41
N LEU A 37 17.46 -11.43 9.25
CA LEU A 37 16.74 -12.27 8.28
C LEU A 37 17.64 -13.43 7.81
N PRO A 38 17.15 -14.68 7.83
CA PRO A 38 17.93 -15.83 7.42
C PRO A 38 18.45 -15.67 5.99
N THR A 39 19.71 -16.05 5.74
CA THR A 39 20.38 -15.97 4.42
C THR A 39 20.58 -14.54 3.88
N ALA A 40 20.52 -13.53 4.75
CA ALA A 40 20.89 -12.15 4.42
C ALA A 40 22.41 -11.92 4.49
N GLU A 41 23.20 -12.73 3.79
CA GLU A 41 24.58 -12.33 3.54
C GLU A 41 24.55 -11.10 2.61
N SER A 42 25.17 -9.99 3.02
CA SER A 42 25.08 -8.69 2.32
C SER A 42 25.49 -8.78 0.85
N GLU A 43 26.41 -9.69 0.52
CA GLU A 43 26.89 -9.96 -0.84
C GLU A 43 25.85 -10.71 -1.71
N SER A 44 24.83 -11.31 -1.10
CA SER A 44 23.82 -12.17 -1.76
C SER A 44 22.42 -11.53 -1.81
N LEU A 45 22.28 -10.26 -1.43
CA LEU A 45 20.99 -9.56 -1.47
C LEU A 45 20.58 -9.19 -2.90
N VAL A 46 19.31 -9.43 -3.24
CA VAL A 46 18.75 -9.07 -4.54
C VAL A 46 18.09 -7.70 -4.44
N CYS A 47 18.57 -6.74 -5.23
CA CYS A 47 17.97 -5.40 -5.29
C CYS A 47 16.53 -5.46 -5.82
N ALA A 48 15.58 -4.99 -5.02
CA ALA A 48 14.16 -4.94 -5.38
C ALA A 48 13.70 -3.53 -5.74
N THR A 49 14.29 -2.49 -5.14
CA THR A 49 13.92 -1.09 -5.40
C THR A 49 15.11 -0.16 -5.44
N VAL A 50 14.95 0.97 -6.13
CA VAL A 50 15.92 2.07 -6.15
C VAL A 50 15.35 3.36 -5.56
N ASN A 51 16.22 4.27 -5.12
CA ASN A 51 15.85 5.62 -4.69
C ASN A 51 15.65 6.56 -5.90
N LYS A 52 15.41 7.85 -5.65
CA LYS A 52 15.21 8.86 -6.72
C LYS A 52 16.47 9.10 -7.58
N GLN A 53 17.64 8.74 -7.07
CA GLN A 53 18.95 8.82 -7.73
C GLN A 53 19.31 7.51 -8.45
N ALA A 54 18.38 6.55 -8.53
CA ALA A 54 18.57 5.21 -9.10
C ALA A 54 19.58 4.32 -8.36
N GLU A 55 19.91 4.64 -7.11
CA GLU A 55 20.76 3.81 -6.26
C GLU A 55 19.90 2.76 -5.52
N PRO A 56 20.43 1.55 -5.25
CA PRO A 56 19.70 0.51 -4.49
C PRO A 56 19.17 1.01 -3.15
N LEU A 57 17.91 0.69 -2.83
CA LEU A 57 17.23 1.15 -1.62
C LEU A 57 16.65 0.01 -0.77
N SER A 58 16.00 -0.97 -1.41
CA SER A 58 15.40 -2.11 -0.72
C SER A 58 15.76 -3.41 -1.42
N PHE A 59 15.85 -4.48 -0.64
CA PHE A 59 16.44 -5.75 -1.04
C PHE A 59 15.56 -6.92 -0.60
N MET A 60 15.69 -8.02 -1.32
CA MET A 60 15.20 -9.34 -0.96
C MET A 60 16.37 -10.19 -0.48
N SER A 61 16.14 -11.00 0.56
CA SER A 61 16.99 -12.17 0.82
C SER A 61 16.84 -13.21 -0.29
N GLN A 62 17.75 -14.17 -0.37
CA GLN A 62 17.65 -15.26 -1.34
C GLN A 62 16.35 -16.08 -1.19
N ARG A 63 15.84 -16.21 0.05
CA ARG A 63 14.56 -16.88 0.34
C ARG A 63 13.37 -16.07 -0.18
N GLN A 64 13.36 -14.75 0.04
CA GLN A 64 12.34 -13.85 -0.52
C GLN A 64 12.35 -13.87 -2.05
N ALA A 65 13.53 -13.83 -2.68
CA ALA A 65 13.66 -13.93 -4.13
C ALA A 65 13.14 -15.27 -4.68
N THR A 66 13.41 -16.38 -3.99
CA THR A 66 12.89 -17.71 -4.36
C THR A 66 11.37 -17.78 -4.23
N PHE A 67 10.83 -17.24 -3.14
CA PHE A 67 9.38 -17.15 -2.92
C PHE A 67 8.69 -16.30 -3.99
N PHE A 68 9.25 -15.14 -4.31
CA PHE A 68 8.77 -14.27 -5.38
C PHE A 68 8.77 -14.98 -6.75
N ASN A 69 9.85 -15.66 -7.10
CA ASN A 69 9.93 -16.41 -8.36
C ASN A 69 8.85 -17.50 -8.46
N TRP A 70 8.56 -18.19 -7.36
CA TRP A 70 7.48 -19.16 -7.31
C TRP A 70 6.11 -18.50 -7.53
N LEU A 71 5.82 -17.39 -6.85
CA LEU A 71 4.58 -16.63 -7.04
C LEU A 71 4.41 -16.16 -8.48
N LEU A 72 5.44 -15.53 -9.03
CA LEU A 72 5.44 -15.01 -10.40
C LEU A 72 5.19 -16.13 -11.44
N ALA A 73 5.79 -17.30 -11.24
CA ALA A 73 5.61 -18.43 -12.16
C ALA A 73 4.22 -19.08 -12.04
N SER A 74 3.67 -19.15 -10.83
CA SER A 74 2.50 -20.00 -10.52
C SER A 74 1.18 -19.25 -10.35
N THR A 75 1.20 -17.92 -10.25
CA THR A 75 0.02 -17.10 -9.95
C THR A 75 -0.16 -15.99 -10.97
N GLU A 76 -1.32 -15.35 -10.94
CA GLU A 76 -1.46 -13.97 -11.40
C GLU A 76 -1.22 -13.05 -10.20
N LEU A 77 -0.06 -12.38 -10.21
CA LEU A 77 0.43 -11.60 -9.08
C LEU A 77 -0.03 -10.15 -9.15
N ILE A 78 -0.90 -9.77 -8.23
CA ILE A 78 -1.49 -8.45 -8.10
C ILE A 78 -0.80 -7.69 -6.97
N VAL A 79 -0.30 -6.49 -7.27
CA VAL A 79 0.34 -5.63 -6.27
C VAL A 79 -0.71 -4.90 -5.45
N VAL A 80 -0.53 -4.80 -4.12
CA VAL A 80 -1.39 -4.00 -3.24
C VAL A 80 -0.55 -3.17 -2.27
N THR A 81 -0.22 -1.92 -2.63
CA THR A 81 0.80 -1.12 -1.94
C THR A 81 0.34 0.29 -1.57
N ALA A 82 0.99 0.85 -0.55
CA ALA A 82 0.91 2.27 -0.21
C ALA A 82 1.61 3.17 -1.23
N ARG A 83 2.58 2.63 -2.00
CA ARG A 83 3.39 3.39 -2.96
C ARG A 83 2.52 4.07 -4.03
N ASP A 84 2.86 5.30 -4.37
CA ASP A 84 2.20 6.01 -5.47
C ASP A 84 2.72 5.61 -6.87
N ARG A 85 2.12 6.17 -7.93
CA ARG A 85 2.47 5.88 -9.34
C ARG A 85 3.92 6.23 -9.70
N SER A 86 4.54 7.18 -9.01
CA SER A 86 5.96 7.51 -9.17
C SER A 86 6.86 6.54 -8.40
N GLU A 87 6.41 6.09 -7.23
CA GLU A 87 7.17 5.22 -6.35
C GLU A 87 7.21 3.77 -6.82
N ILE A 88 6.11 3.28 -7.40
CA ILE A 88 6.05 1.93 -7.94
C ILE A 88 7.02 1.73 -9.12
N LYS A 89 7.27 2.76 -9.94
CA LYS A 89 8.25 2.72 -11.06
C LYS A 89 9.70 2.48 -10.60
N ARG A 90 9.97 2.68 -9.31
CA ARG A 90 11.28 2.42 -8.71
C ARG A 90 11.42 1.00 -8.16
N VAL A 91 10.32 0.25 -8.10
CA VAL A 91 10.37 -1.20 -7.87
C VAL A 91 10.83 -1.87 -9.18
N LYS A 92 11.80 -2.77 -9.08
CA LYS A 92 12.46 -3.45 -10.21
C LYS A 92 11.99 -4.87 -10.42
N LEU A 93 10.91 -5.25 -9.74
CA LEU A 93 10.26 -6.53 -9.91
C LEU A 93 9.26 -6.47 -11.08
N PRO A 94 9.15 -7.55 -11.88
CA PRO A 94 8.25 -7.59 -13.03
C PRO A 94 6.81 -7.85 -12.57
N PHE A 95 6.01 -6.78 -12.48
CA PHE A 95 4.57 -6.88 -12.28
C PHE A 95 3.84 -6.64 -13.59
N ASP A 96 3.12 -7.65 -14.08
CA ASP A 96 2.44 -7.68 -15.38
C ASP A 96 0.91 -7.86 -15.27
N SER A 97 0.36 -7.79 -14.06
CA SER A 97 -1.09 -7.81 -13.78
C SER A 97 -1.56 -6.50 -13.11
N TRP A 98 -2.72 -6.55 -12.47
CA TRP A 98 -3.33 -5.44 -11.74
C TRP A 98 -2.41 -4.90 -10.64
N GLN A 99 -2.46 -3.60 -10.41
CA GLN A 99 -1.73 -2.96 -9.32
C GLN A 99 -2.64 -1.97 -8.59
N VAL A 100 -2.87 -2.24 -7.31
CA VAL A 100 -3.51 -1.33 -6.36
C VAL A 100 -2.41 -0.50 -5.70
N LEU A 101 -2.46 0.82 -5.93
CA LEU A 101 -1.44 1.79 -5.52
C LEU A 101 -2.04 2.85 -4.59
N THR A 102 -1.17 3.64 -3.98
CA THR A 102 -1.54 4.83 -3.18
C THR A 102 -2.59 4.49 -2.13
N HIS A 103 -2.34 3.45 -1.33
CA HIS A 103 -3.28 2.95 -0.30
C HIS A 103 -4.65 2.54 -0.82
N GLY A 104 -4.81 2.27 -2.12
CA GLY A 104 -6.10 1.91 -2.73
C GLY A 104 -6.72 3.02 -3.58
N ALA A 105 -6.17 4.23 -3.59
CA ALA A 105 -6.74 5.31 -4.41
C ALA A 105 -6.56 5.09 -5.91
N ILE A 106 -5.60 4.26 -6.33
CA ILE A 106 -5.30 4.05 -7.75
C ILE A 106 -5.31 2.55 -8.05
N ILE A 107 -5.93 2.19 -9.18
CA ILE A 107 -5.84 0.85 -9.76
C ILE A 107 -5.26 0.99 -11.17
N LEU A 108 -4.18 0.26 -11.45
CA LEU A 108 -3.65 0.07 -12.79
C LEU A 108 -4.08 -1.30 -13.33
N THR A 109 -4.43 -1.32 -14.61
CA THR A 109 -4.62 -2.55 -15.39
C THR A 109 -3.29 -3.25 -15.65
N ALA A 110 -3.34 -4.48 -16.16
CA ALA A 110 -2.15 -5.21 -16.64
C ALA A 110 -1.32 -4.43 -17.69
N ASN A 111 -1.96 -3.53 -18.45
CA ASN A 111 -1.29 -2.68 -19.44
C ASN A 111 -0.65 -1.42 -18.81
N GLY A 112 -0.77 -1.23 -17.50
CA GLY A 112 -0.28 -0.04 -16.78
C GLY A 112 -1.17 1.19 -16.91
N GLU A 113 -2.38 1.06 -17.46
CA GLU A 113 -3.35 2.14 -17.61
C GLU A 113 -4.22 2.30 -16.36
N LEU A 114 -4.65 3.53 -16.05
CA LEU A 114 -5.60 3.79 -14.97
C LEU A 114 -6.96 3.16 -15.27
N LEU A 115 -7.52 2.43 -14.30
CA LEU A 115 -8.85 1.85 -14.44
C LEU A 115 -9.94 2.93 -14.32
N SER A 116 -10.58 3.27 -15.44
CA SER A 116 -11.51 4.41 -15.52
C SER A 116 -12.68 4.35 -14.55
N ALA A 117 -13.28 3.16 -14.36
CA ALA A 117 -14.39 3.00 -13.42
C ALA A 117 -13.96 3.29 -11.96
N TRP A 118 -12.75 2.89 -11.59
CA TRP A 118 -12.20 3.20 -10.27
C TRP A 118 -11.83 4.68 -10.13
N GLN A 119 -11.28 5.28 -11.19
CA GLN A 119 -10.98 6.72 -11.23
C GLN A 119 -12.21 7.57 -10.94
N GLN A 120 -13.34 7.27 -11.60
CA GLN A 120 -14.58 7.99 -11.37
C GLN A 120 -15.09 7.80 -9.93
N ARG A 121 -15.06 6.56 -9.42
CA ARG A 121 -15.46 6.29 -8.03
C ARG A 121 -14.61 7.07 -7.03
N MET A 122 -13.29 7.09 -7.20
CA MET A 122 -12.40 7.83 -6.32
C MET A 122 -12.60 9.34 -6.43
N TYR A 123 -12.86 9.86 -7.63
CA TYR A 123 -13.23 11.27 -7.81
C TYR A 123 -14.46 11.64 -6.97
N GLU A 124 -15.54 10.85 -7.07
CA GLU A 124 -16.79 11.10 -6.35
C GLU A 124 -16.60 11.08 -4.83
N GLN A 125 -15.68 10.26 -4.32
CA GLN A 125 -15.37 10.19 -2.88
C GLN A 125 -14.40 11.28 -2.41
N LEU A 126 -13.44 11.67 -3.23
CA LEU A 126 -12.39 12.63 -2.85
C LEU A 126 -12.79 14.09 -3.09
N SER A 127 -13.60 14.37 -4.10
CA SER A 127 -14.02 15.73 -4.47
C SER A 127 -14.67 16.48 -3.28
N PRO A 128 -15.61 15.89 -2.52
CA PRO A 128 -16.21 16.57 -1.36
C PRO A 128 -15.23 16.89 -0.21
N LEU A 129 -14.08 16.20 -0.17
CA LEU A 129 -13.11 16.32 0.92
C LEU A 129 -11.96 17.29 0.60
N GLN A 130 -11.90 17.83 -0.62
CA GLN A 130 -10.79 18.70 -1.04
C GLN A 130 -10.67 19.96 -0.19
N ASP A 131 -11.79 20.59 0.19
CA ASP A 131 -11.76 21.78 1.05
C ASP A 131 -11.15 21.48 2.42
N LYS A 132 -11.49 20.33 3.02
CA LYS A 132 -10.93 19.90 4.32
C LYS A 132 -9.45 19.56 4.21
N LEU A 133 -9.04 18.83 3.16
CA LEU A 133 -7.63 18.50 2.90
C LEU A 133 -6.79 19.76 2.65
N ASN A 134 -7.35 20.75 1.95
CA ASN A 134 -6.72 22.03 1.70
C ASN A 134 -6.58 22.85 3.00
N GLN A 135 -7.61 22.86 3.85
CA GLN A 135 -7.54 23.49 5.17
C GLN A 135 -6.45 22.86 6.05
N LEU A 136 -6.39 21.52 6.14
CA LEU A 136 -5.32 20.82 6.85
C LEU A 136 -3.94 21.20 6.29
N SER A 137 -3.79 21.15 4.97
CA SER A 137 -2.54 21.51 4.30
C SER A 137 -2.10 22.94 4.61
N GLN A 138 -3.02 23.90 4.62
CA GLN A 138 -2.74 25.30 4.97
C GLN A 138 -2.39 25.48 6.44
N LEU A 139 -3.13 24.83 7.35
CA LEU A 139 -2.86 24.84 8.79
C LEU A 139 -1.42 24.35 9.05
N PHE A 140 -1.04 23.25 8.42
CA PHE A 140 0.28 22.66 8.58
C PHE A 140 1.39 23.43 7.90
N ALA A 141 1.16 23.97 6.70
CA ALA A 141 2.12 24.86 6.03
C ALA A 141 2.39 26.12 6.86
N GLY A 142 1.39 26.64 7.59
CA GLY A 142 1.56 27.72 8.56
C GLY A 142 2.45 27.31 9.74
N HIS A 143 2.32 26.09 10.24
CA HIS A 143 3.15 25.57 11.33
C HIS A 143 4.61 25.33 10.89
N SER A 144 4.86 24.76 9.71
CA SER A 144 6.22 24.57 9.18
C SER A 144 7.00 25.86 8.94
N ARG A 145 6.30 26.98 8.73
CA ARG A 145 6.94 28.30 8.54
C ARG A 145 7.32 28.99 9.85
N ASN A 146 6.85 28.50 11.00
CA ASN A 146 7.38 28.91 12.29
C ASN A 146 8.68 28.12 12.52
N ASP A 147 9.83 28.81 12.62
CA ASP A 147 11.20 28.28 12.58
C ASP A 147 11.53 27.10 13.53
N ASN A 148 10.64 26.75 14.46
CA ASN A 148 10.81 25.64 15.40
C ASN A 148 10.09 24.33 14.97
N SER A 149 9.28 24.34 13.91
CA SER A 149 8.56 23.15 13.46
C SER A 149 9.46 22.22 12.64
N GLN A 150 9.85 21.08 13.23
CA GLN A 150 10.57 20.00 12.55
C GLN A 150 9.66 19.10 11.69
N LEU A 151 8.39 19.47 11.49
CA LEU A 151 7.43 18.70 10.71
C LEU A 151 7.52 19.05 9.22
N VAL A 152 7.61 18.02 8.39
CA VAL A 152 7.61 18.08 6.92
C VAL A 152 6.31 17.49 6.41
N PHE A 153 5.52 18.31 5.73
CA PHE A 153 4.22 17.94 5.18
C PHE A 153 4.32 17.73 3.68
N THR A 154 3.64 16.72 3.17
CA THR A 154 3.62 16.40 1.74
C THR A 154 2.22 15.94 1.35
N PRO A 155 1.48 16.72 0.55
CA PRO A 155 0.24 16.25 -0.04
C PRO A 155 0.57 15.22 -1.12
N HIS A 156 -0.17 14.11 -1.13
CA HIS A 156 -0.14 13.14 -2.21
C HIS A 156 -1.30 13.42 -3.15
N ILE A 157 -0.98 13.78 -4.38
CA ILE A 157 -1.92 14.30 -5.38
C ILE A 157 -1.84 13.39 -6.61
N ASP A 158 -2.99 13.14 -7.23
CA ASP A 158 -3.04 12.51 -8.54
C ASP A 158 -4.21 13.08 -9.37
N SER A 159 -4.21 12.79 -10.66
CA SER A 159 -5.25 13.21 -11.58
C SER A 159 -6.32 12.14 -11.70
N PHE A 160 -7.58 12.52 -11.44
CA PHE A 160 -8.75 11.67 -11.50
C PHE A 160 -9.72 12.10 -12.60
N ASN A 161 -10.18 11.14 -13.40
CA ASN A 161 -11.19 11.37 -14.42
C ASN A 161 -12.60 11.17 -13.87
N ASN A 162 -13.47 12.18 -14.01
CA ASN A 162 -14.86 12.13 -13.55
C ASN A 162 -15.87 11.75 -14.67
N GLY A 163 -15.39 11.23 -15.79
CA GLY A 163 -16.16 10.95 -17.01
C GLY A 163 -16.20 12.10 -18.01
N SER A 164 -15.77 13.32 -17.64
CA SER A 164 -15.74 14.49 -18.53
C SER A 164 -14.36 15.15 -18.58
N VAL A 165 -13.74 15.38 -17.43
CA VAL A 165 -12.45 16.05 -17.29
C VAL A 165 -11.54 15.29 -16.34
N ASN A 166 -10.24 15.51 -16.50
CA ASN A 166 -9.23 15.10 -15.54
C ASN A 166 -8.99 16.25 -14.57
N GLU A 167 -9.13 16.01 -13.27
CA GLU A 167 -8.90 16.99 -12.21
C GLU A 167 -7.84 16.48 -11.25
N GLU A 168 -6.94 17.36 -10.80
CA GLU A 168 -5.96 17.01 -9.77
C GLU A 168 -6.61 17.08 -8.39
N LEU A 169 -6.62 15.96 -7.67
CA LEU A 169 -7.18 15.87 -6.32
C LEU A 169 -6.10 15.45 -5.34
N THR A 170 -6.10 16.07 -4.16
CA THR A 170 -5.35 15.56 -3.02
C THR A 170 -6.01 14.28 -2.54
N ILE A 171 -5.22 13.20 -2.47
CA ILE A 171 -5.66 11.89 -2.02
C ILE A 171 -5.53 11.80 -0.50
N TYR A 172 -4.36 12.14 0.03
CA TYR A 172 -4.06 12.10 1.46
C TYR A 172 -2.88 13.02 1.80
N LEU A 173 -2.66 13.26 3.10
CA LEU A 173 -1.55 14.07 3.58
C LEU A 173 -0.55 13.21 4.33
N ALA A 174 0.73 13.28 3.97
CA ALA A 174 1.82 12.64 4.69
C ALA A 174 2.60 13.66 5.52
N ILE A 175 3.01 13.25 6.72
CA ILE A 175 3.71 14.07 7.69
C ILE A 175 4.87 13.27 8.25
N LYS A 176 6.08 13.84 8.18
CA LYS A 176 7.29 13.26 8.75
C LYS A 176 7.96 14.24 9.68
N HIS A 177 8.66 13.74 10.69
CA HIS A 177 9.53 14.57 11.51
C HIS A 177 10.94 14.57 10.94
N ALA A 178 11.54 15.74 10.72
CA ALA A 178 12.88 15.89 10.15
C ALA A 178 13.95 15.15 10.98
N GLN A 179 13.76 15.12 12.30
CA GLN A 179 14.64 14.43 13.24
C GLN A 179 14.14 13.04 13.67
N LYS A 180 13.10 12.50 13.04
CA LYS A 180 12.49 11.19 13.38
C LYS A 180 11.97 11.09 14.83
N ASP A 181 11.38 12.18 15.34
CA ASP A 181 10.72 12.18 16.63
C ASP A 181 9.34 11.52 16.49
N HIS A 182 9.24 10.28 16.94
CA HIS A 182 8.01 9.49 16.90
C HIS A 182 6.94 10.02 17.86
N GLN A 183 7.35 10.60 18.99
CA GLN A 183 6.42 11.11 20.00
C GLN A 183 5.72 12.37 19.49
N ALA A 184 6.46 13.28 18.83
CA ALA A 184 5.88 14.46 18.21
C ALA A 184 4.79 14.12 17.17
N LEU A 185 4.99 13.04 16.39
CA LEU A 185 3.97 12.58 15.44
C LEU A 185 2.77 11.94 16.14
N ALA A 186 2.98 11.17 17.21
CA ALA A 186 1.88 10.58 18.00
C ALA A 186 1.04 11.66 18.71
N GLU A 187 1.68 12.68 19.27
CA GLU A 187 1.00 13.82 19.86
C GLU A 187 0.20 14.58 18.80
N LEU A 188 0.78 14.86 17.63
CA LEU A 188 0.04 15.47 16.52
C LEU A 188 -1.19 14.63 16.15
N ALA A 189 -1.04 13.31 15.99
CA ALA A 189 -2.14 12.41 15.67
C ALA A 189 -3.32 12.54 16.64
N ALA A 190 -3.02 12.62 17.94
CA ALA A 190 -4.04 12.77 18.98
C ALA A 190 -4.77 14.14 18.94
N HIS A 191 -4.12 15.18 18.39
CA HIS A 191 -4.72 16.51 18.27
C HIS A 191 -5.49 16.72 16.97
N LEU A 192 -5.23 15.93 15.92
CA LEU A 192 -5.87 16.07 14.60
C LEU A 192 -7.40 16.15 14.64
N PRO A 193 -8.12 15.31 15.43
CA PRO A 193 -9.58 15.38 15.47
C PRO A 193 -10.14 16.73 15.95
N ASN A 194 -9.35 17.51 16.68
CA ASN A 194 -9.74 18.82 17.19
C ASN A 194 -9.44 19.97 16.21
N LEU A 195 -8.67 19.71 15.15
CA LEU A 195 -8.26 20.76 14.19
C LEU A 195 -9.30 21.03 13.12
N ILE A 196 -10.11 20.03 12.75
CA ILE A 196 -11.17 20.15 11.74
C ILE A 196 -12.43 19.41 12.17
N ARG A 197 -13.59 19.95 11.78
CA ARG A 197 -14.90 19.35 12.05
C ARG A 197 -15.07 18.01 11.32
N ASP A 198 -15.71 17.07 12.01
CA ASP A 198 -16.05 15.73 11.51
C ASP A 198 -14.81 14.93 11.05
N PHE A 199 -13.63 15.22 11.62
CA PHE A 199 -12.38 14.58 11.24
C PHE A 199 -12.47 13.05 11.27
N ASP A 200 -12.94 12.46 12.37
CA ASP A 200 -13.02 11.00 12.52
C ASP A 200 -14.09 10.36 11.60
N GLN A 201 -15.07 11.16 11.13
CA GLN A 201 -16.07 10.67 10.18
C GLN A 201 -15.53 10.58 8.75
N ASP A 202 -14.60 11.47 8.39
CA ASP A 202 -14.07 11.58 7.04
C ASP A 202 -12.70 10.92 6.87
N PHE A 203 -11.89 10.94 7.93
CA PHE A 203 -10.49 10.54 7.90
C PHE A 203 -10.13 9.53 8.99
N TYR A 204 -9.07 8.79 8.72
CA TYR A 204 -8.32 8.05 9.73
C TYR A 204 -6.84 8.40 9.64
N VAL A 205 -6.11 8.08 10.71
CA VAL A 205 -4.68 8.34 10.81
C VAL A 205 -3.92 7.03 10.82
N HIS A 206 -2.93 6.92 9.94
CA HIS A 206 -1.99 5.81 9.94
C HIS A 206 -0.61 6.31 10.39
N VAL A 207 -0.11 5.78 11.51
CA VAL A 207 1.23 6.10 12.04
C VAL A 207 2.13 4.87 11.91
N ASN A 208 3.24 4.99 11.18
CA ASN A 208 4.26 3.96 11.07
C ASN A 208 5.66 4.60 11.13
N ALA A 209 6.41 4.31 12.19
CA ALA A 209 7.72 4.89 12.43
C ALA A 209 7.71 6.42 12.25
N ASN A 210 8.50 6.96 11.32
CA ASN A 210 8.59 8.41 11.07
C ASN A 210 7.64 8.87 9.95
N ASN A 211 6.45 8.29 9.89
CA ASN A 211 5.45 8.62 8.89
C ASN A 211 4.07 8.61 9.53
N LEU A 212 3.39 9.75 9.50
CA LEU A 212 1.97 9.90 9.82
C LEU A 212 1.24 10.22 8.51
N ALA A 213 0.18 9.49 8.21
CA ALA A 213 -0.68 9.74 7.06
C ALA A 213 -2.09 10.03 7.53
N ILE A 214 -2.70 11.10 7.00
CA ILE A 214 -4.10 11.45 7.19
C ILE A 214 -4.83 11.06 5.92
N LEU A 215 -5.62 9.99 5.97
CA LEU A 215 -6.28 9.39 4.82
C LEU A 215 -7.80 9.53 4.93
N PRO A 216 -8.49 9.93 3.85
CA PRO A 216 -9.93 9.72 3.75
C PRO A 216 -10.27 8.24 3.93
N HIS A 217 -11.39 7.92 4.59
CA HIS A 217 -11.82 6.52 4.73
C HIS A 217 -12.02 5.81 3.38
N ALA A 218 -12.37 6.55 2.33
CA ALA A 218 -12.48 6.01 0.97
C ALA A 218 -11.12 5.52 0.39
N VAL A 219 -9.99 6.03 0.89
CA VAL A 219 -8.64 5.63 0.47
C VAL A 219 -8.18 4.47 1.34
N HIS A 220 -8.57 3.26 0.94
CA HIS A 220 -8.19 2.04 1.65
C HIS A 220 -7.95 0.87 0.69
N LYS A 221 -6.90 0.07 0.94
CA LYS A 221 -6.52 -1.09 0.11
C LYS A 221 -7.70 -2.05 -0.06
N HIS A 222 -8.42 -2.31 1.02
CA HIS A 222 -9.66 -3.09 1.06
C HIS A 222 -10.67 -2.69 -0.03
N HIS A 223 -10.98 -1.40 -0.19
CA HIS A 223 -12.01 -0.96 -1.14
C HIS A 223 -11.60 -1.24 -2.59
N ALA A 224 -10.32 -1.03 -2.92
CA ALA A 224 -9.79 -1.30 -4.25
C ALA A 224 -9.70 -2.80 -4.53
N VAL A 225 -9.28 -3.61 -3.56
CA VAL A 225 -9.24 -5.07 -3.67
C VAL A 225 -10.64 -5.65 -3.82
N GLN A 226 -11.60 -5.22 -3.00
CA GLN A 226 -13.00 -5.61 -3.12
C GLN A 226 -13.54 -5.28 -4.52
N PHE A 227 -13.24 -4.08 -5.03
CA PHE A 227 -13.67 -3.67 -6.36
C PHE A 227 -13.13 -4.58 -7.46
N LEU A 228 -11.85 -4.97 -7.39
CA LEU A 228 -11.26 -5.92 -8.33
C LEU A 228 -11.93 -7.29 -8.23
N LEU A 229 -12.13 -7.82 -7.02
CA LEU A 229 -12.79 -9.11 -6.80
C LEU A 229 -14.21 -9.14 -7.38
N ASP A 230 -14.98 -8.07 -7.19
CA ASP A 230 -16.37 -8.00 -7.61
C ASP A 230 -16.55 -7.82 -9.13
N HIS A 231 -15.62 -7.11 -9.80
CA HIS A 231 -15.84 -6.62 -11.17
C HIS A 231 -14.84 -7.12 -12.20
N HIS A 232 -13.65 -7.58 -11.79
CA HIS A 232 -12.53 -7.81 -12.70
C HIS A 232 -11.85 -9.17 -12.53
N LEU A 233 -11.87 -9.75 -11.33
CA LEU A 233 -11.27 -11.05 -11.06
C LEU A 233 -12.30 -12.16 -11.18
N ASP A 234 -11.89 -13.30 -11.76
CA ASP A 234 -12.77 -14.46 -11.88
C ASP A 234 -12.96 -15.14 -10.51
N SER A 235 -14.18 -15.04 -9.97
CA SER A 235 -14.58 -15.62 -8.69
C SER A 235 -14.37 -17.14 -8.56
N GLN A 236 -14.16 -17.87 -9.65
CA GLN A 236 -13.87 -19.30 -9.61
C GLN A 236 -12.38 -19.61 -9.37
N ARG A 237 -11.50 -18.60 -9.46
CA ARG A 237 -10.06 -18.75 -9.23
C ARG A 237 -9.77 -18.52 -7.75
N PRO A 238 -9.04 -19.43 -7.08
CA PRO A 238 -8.62 -19.21 -5.71
C PRO A 238 -7.76 -17.96 -5.58
N SER A 239 -7.87 -17.30 -4.43
CA SER A 239 -7.17 -16.07 -4.11
C SER A 239 -6.42 -16.22 -2.79
N PHE A 240 -5.19 -15.71 -2.74
CA PHE A 240 -4.47 -15.59 -1.49
C PHE A 240 -3.63 -14.34 -1.43
N GLY A 241 -3.32 -13.87 -0.22
CA GLY A 241 -2.57 -12.64 -0.06
C GLY A 241 -1.56 -12.63 1.07
N PHE A 242 -0.64 -11.68 0.99
CA PHE A 242 0.42 -11.47 1.97
C PHE A 242 0.57 -9.99 2.31
N GLY A 243 0.72 -9.69 3.60
CA GLY A 243 0.98 -8.36 4.13
C GLY A 243 1.62 -8.41 5.51
N ASP A 244 2.40 -7.39 5.87
CA ASP A 244 3.08 -7.27 7.15
C ASP A 244 2.36 -6.34 8.14
N SER A 245 1.47 -5.47 7.66
CA SER A 245 0.83 -4.43 8.47
C SER A 245 -0.58 -4.79 8.92
N LEU A 246 -1.01 -4.24 10.06
CA LEU A 246 -2.42 -4.24 10.46
C LEU A 246 -3.31 -3.52 9.43
N ALA A 247 -2.76 -2.57 8.66
CA ALA A 247 -3.48 -1.89 7.59
C ALA A 247 -3.77 -2.81 6.38
N ASP A 248 -3.07 -3.94 6.27
CA ASP A 248 -3.28 -4.93 5.21
C ASP A 248 -4.39 -5.91 5.54
N LEU A 249 -4.59 -6.20 6.83
CA LEU A 249 -5.55 -7.19 7.31
C LEU A 249 -6.95 -7.04 6.68
N PRO A 250 -7.54 -5.83 6.55
CA PRO A 250 -8.86 -5.71 5.96
C PRO A 250 -8.95 -6.15 4.49
N PHE A 251 -7.89 -5.99 3.67
CA PHE A 251 -7.93 -6.53 2.30
C PHE A 251 -7.58 -8.02 2.27
N LEU A 252 -6.68 -8.47 3.15
CA LEU A 252 -6.30 -9.87 3.26
C LEU A 252 -7.51 -10.76 3.64
N GLN A 253 -8.39 -10.25 4.51
CA GLN A 253 -9.62 -10.93 4.92
C GLN A 253 -10.69 -11.05 3.83
N LEU A 254 -10.49 -10.42 2.66
CA LEU A 254 -11.36 -10.62 1.49
C LEU A 254 -11.02 -11.89 0.69
N LEU A 255 -9.86 -12.50 0.95
CA LEU A 255 -9.29 -13.58 0.15
C LEU A 255 -9.55 -14.94 0.79
N ASP A 256 -9.38 -16.02 0.02
CA ASP A 256 -9.60 -17.39 0.51
C ASP A 256 -8.57 -17.80 1.57
N TRP A 257 -7.31 -17.38 1.38
CA TRP A 257 -6.24 -17.53 2.35
C TRP A 257 -5.39 -16.27 2.44
N TYR A 258 -4.81 -16.01 3.60
CA TYR A 258 -3.81 -14.97 3.73
C TYR A 258 -2.74 -15.35 4.74
N GLY A 259 -1.58 -14.73 4.59
CA GLY A 259 -0.44 -14.91 5.46
C GLY A 259 0.32 -13.62 5.67
N MET A 260 1.35 -13.71 6.50
CA MET A 260 2.25 -12.62 6.82
C MET A 260 3.66 -13.17 6.98
N PRO A 261 4.70 -12.34 6.82
CA PRO A 261 6.04 -12.69 7.29
C PRO A 261 6.02 -13.04 8.79
N ASN A 262 7.00 -13.81 9.26
CA ASN A 262 7.18 -14.12 10.69
C ASN A 262 7.85 -12.96 11.48
N HIS A 263 7.60 -11.74 11.02
CA HIS A 263 8.10 -10.48 11.55
C HIS A 263 7.20 -9.37 10.98
N GLY A 264 7.36 -8.15 11.50
CA GLY A 264 6.51 -7.03 11.10
C GLY A 264 5.28 -6.89 11.99
N GLN A 265 4.52 -5.84 11.76
CA GLN A 265 3.53 -5.34 12.72
C GLN A 265 2.42 -6.37 13.01
N LEU A 266 1.91 -7.05 11.98
CA LEU A 266 0.84 -8.03 12.11
C LEU A 266 1.32 -9.27 12.90
N HIS A 267 2.57 -9.69 12.69
CA HIS A 267 3.17 -10.80 13.43
C HIS A 267 3.36 -10.46 14.91
N ASP A 268 3.92 -9.29 15.18
CA ASP A 268 4.16 -8.83 16.55
C ASP A 268 2.84 -8.65 17.32
N ASN A 269 1.78 -8.19 16.66
CA ASN A 269 0.46 -8.02 17.27
C ASN A 269 -0.20 -9.34 17.66
N LEU A 270 0.02 -10.42 16.91
CA LEU A 270 -0.55 -11.74 17.22
C LEU A 270 0.18 -12.47 18.35
N ASN A 271 1.44 -12.11 18.63
CA ASN A 271 2.25 -12.68 19.71
C ASN A 271 2.25 -11.84 20.99
N SER A 272 1.56 -10.69 20.99
CA SER A 272 1.41 -9.79 22.14
C SER A 272 0.21 -10.18 23.01
#